data_AF-A0A2R6PAA5-F1
#
_entry.id   AF-A0A2R6PAA5-F1
#
_cell.length_a   1.000
_cell.length_b   1.000
_cell.length_c   1.000
_cell.angle_alpha   90.00
_cell.angle_beta   90.00
_cell.angle_gamma   90.00
#
_symmetry.space_group_name_H-M   'P 1'
#
loop_
_entity.id
_entity.type
_entity.pdbx_description
1 polymer ?
#
loop_
_entity_poly.entity_id
_entity_poly.type
_entity_poly.pdbx_seq_one_letter_code
_entity_poly.pdbx_strand_id
1 'polypeptide(L)'
;MPPLEEQQPLLPNRSLDYDEEETAYEPTEKVRVIGVAVDDWAKTPPFSWKKLWLFTGPGLLMSIAFLDPGNLEGDLQAGAVAGDSLLWLLLWATAMGLLVQLLAARLGVATGRHLAELCRDEYPKWAGLVLWAMAELALIGADIQEVIGSAIAIKILSNGVVPLWAGVVITACDCFVFLFLENYGVRKLEAFFAVLIATMGLSFAWMFGETKPSGLDLFLGILIPKLSSKTIRQAVGVVGCIIMPHNVFLHSALVQSREIDRNKIGHVREALNYYTIDSTVALAISFIINLFVTTYLQRRFMVLI
;
A
#
# COMPACT_ATOMS: atom_id res chain seq x y z
N MET A 1 56.21 -29.07 37.35
CA MET A 1 55.51 -27.77 37.35
C MET A 1 55.40 -27.33 35.89
N PRO A 2 54.18 -27.04 35.39
CA PRO A 2 53.81 -26.83 33.97
C PRO A 2 53.95 -25.33 33.59
N PRO A 3 53.35 -24.74 32.52
CA PRO A 3 52.63 -25.28 31.35
C PRO A 3 52.89 -24.58 29.96
N LEU A 4 52.29 -25.19 28.92
CA LEU A 4 51.52 -24.63 27.78
C LEU A 4 52.19 -23.84 26.62
N GLU A 5 52.26 -24.58 25.53
CA GLU A 5 52.06 -24.22 24.12
C GLU A 5 50.80 -23.34 23.92
N GLU A 6 50.95 -22.15 23.34
CA GLU A 6 49.84 -21.42 22.71
C GLU A 6 50.36 -20.59 21.53
N GLN A 7 49.71 -20.79 20.39
CA GLN A 7 50.13 -20.39 19.05
C GLN A 7 50.11 -18.87 18.86
N GLN A 8 51.16 -18.34 18.22
CA GLN A 8 51.15 -17.01 17.61
C GLN A 8 50.10 -16.94 16.49
N PRO A 9 49.19 -15.95 16.48
CA PRO A 9 48.47 -15.60 15.27
C PRO A 9 49.38 -14.70 14.41
N LEU A 10 49.80 -15.24 13.28
CA LEU A 10 50.31 -14.48 12.14
C LEU A 10 49.15 -13.68 11.54
N LEU A 11 49.31 -12.35 11.50
CA LEU A 11 48.91 -11.39 10.44
C LEU A 11 48.37 -10.07 11.02
N PRO A 12 48.82 -8.92 10.47
CA PRO A 12 48.48 -7.59 10.98
C PRO A 12 47.09 -7.13 10.52
N ASN A 13 46.48 -6.25 11.33
CA ASN A 13 45.30 -5.43 11.07
C ASN A 13 44.88 -5.33 9.59
N ARG A 14 43.84 -6.10 9.22
CA ARG A 14 43.04 -5.82 8.03
C ARG A 14 41.94 -4.87 8.47
N SER A 15 42.09 -3.60 8.13
CA SER A 15 41.01 -2.63 8.08
C SER A 15 39.85 -3.25 7.28
N LEU A 16 38.76 -3.56 7.97
CA LEU A 16 37.47 -3.74 7.33
C LEU A 16 37.00 -2.34 7.01
N ASP A 17 37.35 -1.88 5.81
CA ASP A 17 36.57 -0.86 5.12
C ASP A 17 35.13 -1.38 5.12
N TYR A 18 34.29 -0.74 5.94
CA TYR A 18 32.86 -0.79 5.75
C TYR A 18 32.63 -0.10 4.42
N ASP A 19 32.42 -0.89 3.37
CA ASP A 19 31.79 -0.41 2.16
C ASP A 19 30.51 0.30 2.60
N GLU A 20 30.47 1.62 2.40
CA GLU A 20 29.26 2.42 2.47
C GLU A 20 28.29 1.82 1.44
N GLU A 21 27.41 0.92 1.90
CA GLU A 21 26.27 0.46 1.11
C GLU A 21 25.44 1.70 0.79
N GLU A 22 25.52 2.08 -0.49
CA GLU A 22 24.78 3.13 -1.17
C GLU A 22 23.28 2.84 -1.07
N THR A 23 22.73 3.10 0.12
CA THR A 23 21.29 3.08 0.38
C THR A 23 20.71 4.33 -0.28
N ALA A 24 19.75 4.14 -1.18
CA ALA A 24 19.10 5.20 -1.97
C ALA A 24 18.26 6.19 -1.14
N TYR A 25 18.49 6.27 0.18
CA TYR A 25 17.76 7.12 1.10
C TYR A 25 18.73 7.75 2.10
N GLU A 26 18.93 9.06 2.00
CA GLU A 26 19.76 9.79 2.95
C GLU A 26 19.20 9.60 4.39
N PRO A 27 20.05 9.27 5.38
CA PRO A 27 19.63 8.97 6.75
C PRO A 27 19.09 10.19 7.53
N THR A 28 18.99 11.35 6.90
CA THR A 28 18.67 12.66 7.50
C THR A 28 17.17 12.92 7.63
N GLU A 29 16.29 12.14 6.99
CA GLU A 29 14.83 12.35 7.03
C GLU A 29 14.04 11.30 7.83
N LYS A 30 14.67 10.67 8.82
CA LYS A 30 13.95 9.73 9.71
C LYS A 30 13.14 10.49 10.74
N VAL A 31 11.82 10.26 10.76
CA VAL A 31 10.92 10.82 11.79
C VAL A 31 11.20 10.13 13.12
N ARG A 32 12.06 10.74 13.95
CA ARG A 32 12.33 10.33 15.34
C ARG A 32 11.06 10.37 16.17
N VAL A 33 10.51 9.19 16.46
CA VAL A 33 9.46 9.04 17.48
C VAL A 33 10.13 8.97 18.86
N ILE A 34 10.75 10.07 19.29
CA ILE A 34 11.21 10.17 20.68
C ILE A 34 9.98 10.43 21.55
N GLY A 35 9.66 9.47 22.43
CA GLY A 35 8.48 9.56 23.28
C GLY A 35 8.56 8.70 24.54
N VAL A 36 9.29 9.25 25.53
CA VAL A 36 9.29 8.99 26.98
C VAL A 36 10.09 7.77 27.44
N ALA A 37 11.17 8.06 28.18
CA ALA A 37 11.92 7.11 28.99
C ALA A 37 10.97 6.44 29.99
N VAL A 38 10.68 5.16 29.76
CA VAL A 38 10.15 4.26 30.79
C VAL A 38 11.08 3.07 30.79
N ASP A 39 11.83 2.90 31.89
CA ASP A 39 12.84 1.87 32.12
C ASP A 39 12.27 0.44 32.23
N ASP A 40 11.15 0.13 31.56
CA ASP A 40 10.45 -1.14 31.73
C ASP A 40 10.34 -1.89 30.39
N TRP A 41 11.27 -2.83 30.18
CA TRP A 41 11.56 -3.50 28.92
C TRP A 41 10.48 -4.52 28.48
N ALA A 42 9.47 -4.73 29.33
CA ALA A 42 8.46 -5.78 29.19
C ALA A 42 7.02 -5.26 29.07
N LYS A 43 6.76 -3.95 29.25
CA LYS A 43 5.39 -3.41 29.18
C LYS A 43 5.17 -2.64 27.90
N THR A 44 4.11 -3.01 27.16
CA THR A 44 3.54 -2.16 26.12
C THR A 44 3.04 -0.87 26.79
N PRO A 45 3.57 0.32 26.46
CA PRO A 45 3.06 1.56 27.01
C PRO A 45 1.60 1.78 26.56
N PRO A 46 0.83 2.60 27.30
CA PRO A 46 -0.60 2.78 27.04
C PRO A 46 -0.86 3.39 25.65
N PHE A 47 -1.98 2.97 25.05
CA PHE A 47 -2.47 3.47 23.76
C PHE A 47 -2.62 4.99 23.79
N SER A 48 -1.94 5.69 22.89
CA SER A 48 -1.98 7.15 22.81
C SER A 48 -2.42 7.61 21.42
N TRP A 49 -3.53 8.33 21.36
CA TRP A 49 -4.07 8.91 20.12
C TRP A 49 -3.09 9.88 19.44
N LYS A 50 -2.23 10.57 20.22
CA LYS A 50 -1.15 11.42 19.67
C LYS A 50 -0.02 10.59 19.04
N LYS A 51 0.32 9.43 19.61
CA LYS A 51 1.28 8.50 18.99
C LYS A 51 0.67 7.84 17.76
N LEU A 52 -0.61 7.47 17.82
CA LEU A 52 -1.34 6.94 16.68
C LEU A 52 -1.26 7.92 15.51
N TRP A 53 -1.66 9.19 15.68
CA TRP A 53 -1.49 10.24 14.66
C TRP A 53 -0.05 10.48 14.21
N LEU A 54 0.94 10.17 15.04
CA LEU A 54 2.34 10.25 14.65
C LEU A 54 2.77 9.08 13.77
N PHE A 55 2.13 7.91 13.92
CA PHE A 55 2.36 6.66 13.20
C PHE A 55 1.38 6.44 12.05
N THR A 56 0.22 7.12 12.04
CA THR A 56 -0.68 7.23 10.88
C THR A 56 0.14 7.85 9.77
N GLY A 57 0.25 7.14 8.66
CA GLY A 57 0.98 7.63 7.49
C GLY A 57 1.33 6.52 6.53
N PRO A 58 2.11 5.51 6.94
CA PRO A 58 2.32 4.31 6.14
C PRO A 58 0.99 3.64 5.78
N GLY A 59 0.03 3.50 6.71
CA GLY A 59 -1.28 2.93 6.39
C GLY A 59 -2.11 3.79 5.43
N LEU A 60 -2.03 5.13 5.55
CA LEU A 60 -2.72 6.04 4.62
C LEU A 60 -2.07 5.97 3.22
N LEU A 61 -0.74 5.99 3.12
CA LEU A 61 -0.01 5.78 1.87
C LEU A 61 -0.35 4.43 1.25
N MET A 62 -0.49 3.37 2.05
CA MET A 62 -0.95 2.07 1.58
C MET A 62 -2.39 2.11 1.07
N SER A 63 -3.30 2.84 1.71
CA SER A 63 -4.68 2.97 1.22
C SER A 63 -4.77 3.68 -0.13
N ILE A 64 -3.87 4.62 -0.43
CA ILE A 64 -3.76 5.25 -1.76
C ILE A 64 -3.49 4.18 -2.82
N ALA A 65 -2.61 3.22 -2.51
CA ALA A 65 -2.24 2.17 -3.43
C ALA A 65 -3.36 1.13 -3.70
N PHE A 66 -4.49 1.21 -3.00
CA PHE A 66 -5.74 0.50 -3.33
C PHE A 66 -6.80 1.39 -3.96
N LEU A 67 -6.59 2.70 -3.97
CA LEU A 67 -7.51 3.69 -4.52
C LEU A 67 -6.94 4.30 -5.81
N ASP A 68 -5.94 3.64 -6.37
CA ASP A 68 -5.31 3.99 -7.62
C ASP A 68 -6.30 3.79 -8.79
N PRO A 69 -6.11 4.51 -9.91
CA PRO A 69 -6.99 4.40 -11.07
C PRO A 69 -7.13 2.97 -11.60
N GLY A 70 -6.08 2.14 -11.47
CA GLY A 70 -6.08 0.74 -11.89
C GLY A 70 -7.05 -0.12 -11.07
N ASN A 71 -6.99 -0.04 -9.74
CA ASN A 71 -7.92 -0.78 -8.90
C ASN A 71 -9.36 -0.26 -9.02
N LEU A 72 -9.54 1.07 -9.15
CA LEU A 72 -10.85 1.65 -9.44
C LEU A 72 -11.40 1.16 -10.78
N GLU A 73 -10.61 1.09 -11.85
CA GLU A 73 -11.06 0.55 -13.15
C GLU A 73 -11.55 -0.90 -13.02
N GLY A 74 -10.80 -1.76 -12.32
CA GLY A 74 -11.19 -3.14 -12.08
C GLY A 74 -12.52 -3.26 -11.34
N ASP A 75 -12.69 -2.49 -10.27
CA ASP A 75 -13.93 -2.46 -9.48
C ASP A 75 -15.10 -1.87 -10.26
N LEU A 76 -14.86 -0.82 -11.06
CA LEU A 76 -15.86 -0.23 -11.94
C LEU A 76 -16.33 -1.24 -13.00
N GLN A 77 -15.39 -1.97 -13.62
CA GLN A 77 -15.71 -2.98 -14.63
C GLN A 77 -16.47 -4.18 -14.04
N ALA A 78 -16.09 -4.61 -12.83
CA ALA A 78 -16.78 -5.65 -12.10
C ALA A 78 -18.21 -5.25 -11.71
N GLY A 79 -18.40 -4.03 -11.21
CA GLY A 79 -19.72 -3.47 -10.88
C GLY A 79 -20.63 -3.33 -12.10
N ALA A 80 -20.08 -2.91 -13.24
CA ALA A 80 -20.85 -2.72 -14.47
C ALA A 80 -21.35 -4.04 -15.09
N VAL A 81 -20.55 -5.11 -15.06
CA VAL A 81 -20.89 -6.35 -15.79
C VAL A 81 -21.48 -7.43 -14.91
N ALA A 82 -21.10 -7.48 -13.63
CA ALA A 82 -21.46 -8.60 -12.78
C ALA A 82 -22.05 -8.22 -11.41
N GLY A 83 -22.19 -6.92 -11.14
CA GLY A 83 -23.04 -6.37 -10.08
C GLY A 83 -22.85 -7.02 -8.71
N ASP A 84 -23.97 -7.31 -8.03
CA ASP A 84 -24.01 -7.85 -6.66
C ASP A 84 -23.25 -9.18 -6.47
N SER A 85 -22.93 -9.88 -7.57
CA SER A 85 -22.31 -11.21 -7.52
C SER A 85 -20.82 -11.20 -7.19
N LEU A 86 -20.13 -10.04 -7.26
CA LEU A 86 -18.71 -9.91 -6.89
C LEU A 86 -18.47 -9.22 -5.56
N LEU A 87 -19.47 -8.66 -4.89
CA LEU A 87 -19.27 -7.94 -3.63
C LEU A 87 -18.68 -8.87 -2.55
N TRP A 88 -19.11 -10.12 -2.50
CA TRP A 88 -18.49 -11.12 -1.62
C TRP A 88 -17.01 -11.34 -1.95
N LEU A 89 -16.65 -11.39 -3.24
CA LEU A 89 -15.27 -11.58 -3.69
C LEU A 89 -14.41 -10.38 -3.35
N LEU A 90 -14.94 -9.16 -3.54
CA LEU A 90 -14.29 -7.90 -3.16
C LEU A 90 -13.93 -7.91 -1.66
N LEU A 91 -14.86 -8.33 -0.80
CA LEU A 91 -14.64 -8.46 0.63
C LEU A 91 -13.52 -9.46 0.95
N TRP A 92 -13.59 -10.67 0.38
CA TRP A 92 -12.58 -11.71 0.64
C TRP A 92 -11.20 -11.35 0.07
N ALA A 93 -11.15 -10.75 -1.12
CA ALA A 93 -9.93 -10.27 -1.73
C ALA A 93 -9.30 -9.16 -0.88
N THR A 94 -10.10 -8.21 -0.37
CA THR A 94 -9.60 -7.15 0.50
C THR A 94 -9.12 -7.69 1.84
N ALA A 95 -9.81 -8.68 2.42
CA ALA A 95 -9.37 -9.37 3.63
C ALA A 95 -8.04 -10.13 3.42
N MET A 96 -7.85 -10.74 2.25
CA MET A 96 -6.58 -11.37 1.88
C MET A 96 -5.48 -10.33 1.64
N GLY A 97 -5.79 -9.21 0.99
CA GLY A 97 -4.88 -8.07 0.83
C GLY A 97 -4.39 -7.55 2.18
N LEU A 98 -5.31 -7.33 3.14
CA LEU A 98 -4.99 -6.95 4.51
C LEU A 98 -4.03 -7.96 5.15
N LEU A 99 -4.34 -9.26 5.06
CA LEU A 99 -3.50 -10.31 5.66
C LEU A 99 -2.09 -10.29 5.08
N VAL A 100 -1.95 -10.25 3.75
CA VAL A 100 -0.65 -10.21 3.07
C VAL A 100 0.13 -8.96 3.47
N GLN A 101 -0.53 -7.82 3.59
CA GLN A 101 0.11 -6.57 3.99
C GLN A 101 0.57 -6.57 5.44
N LEU A 102 -0.22 -7.14 6.35
CA LEU A 102 0.19 -7.31 7.73
C LEU A 102 1.41 -8.23 7.86
N LEU A 103 1.50 -9.26 7.00
CA LEU A 103 2.69 -10.13 6.94
C LEU A 103 3.90 -9.37 6.41
N ALA A 104 3.75 -8.57 5.35
CA ALA A 104 4.83 -7.75 4.80
C ALA A 104 5.34 -6.72 5.81
N ALA A 105 4.44 -6.06 6.53
CA ALA A 105 4.79 -5.14 7.62
C ALA A 105 5.50 -5.87 8.76
N ARG A 106 4.99 -7.04 9.19
CA ARG A 106 5.63 -7.85 10.23
C ARG A 106 7.04 -8.28 9.84
N LEU A 107 7.24 -8.66 8.58
CA LEU A 107 8.55 -9.02 8.05
C LEU A 107 9.49 -7.82 8.08
N GLY A 108 9.05 -6.65 7.59
CA GLY A 108 9.85 -5.42 7.57
C GLY A 108 10.25 -4.95 8.97
N VAL A 109 9.35 -5.01 9.96
CA VAL A 109 9.69 -4.65 11.37
C VAL A 109 10.61 -5.68 12.01
N ALA A 110 10.33 -6.98 11.83
CA ALA A 110 11.05 -8.03 12.55
C ALA A 110 12.46 -8.27 12.02
N THR A 111 12.63 -8.24 10.69
CA THR A 111 13.93 -8.46 10.04
C THR A 111 14.69 -7.15 9.86
N GLY A 112 13.96 -6.04 9.71
CA GLY A 112 14.55 -4.74 9.50
C GLY A 112 15.26 -4.57 8.16
N ARG A 113 14.92 -5.44 7.21
CA ARG A 113 15.39 -5.53 5.83
C ARG A 113 14.18 -5.58 4.91
N HIS A 114 14.31 -5.06 3.69
CA HIS A 114 13.18 -5.02 2.76
C HIS A 114 12.88 -6.40 2.17
N LEU A 115 11.63 -6.66 1.78
CA LEU A 115 11.23 -7.97 1.26
C LEU A 115 12.09 -8.38 0.05
N ALA A 116 12.47 -7.41 -0.80
CA ALA A 116 13.34 -7.66 -1.95
C ALA A 116 14.78 -8.08 -1.56
N GLU A 117 15.29 -7.66 -0.39
CA GLU A 117 16.62 -7.99 0.14
C GLU A 117 16.58 -9.44 0.61
N LEU A 118 15.54 -9.77 1.38
CA LEU A 118 15.32 -11.13 1.86
C LEU A 118 15.11 -12.11 0.72
N CYS A 119 14.35 -11.74 -0.31
CA CYS A 119 14.21 -12.57 -1.49
C CYS A 119 15.56 -12.73 -2.22
N ARG A 120 16.38 -11.70 -2.30
CA ARG A 120 17.70 -11.80 -2.95
C ARG A 120 18.67 -12.69 -2.18
N ASP A 121 18.60 -12.69 -0.85
CA ASP A 121 19.50 -13.47 0.00
C ASP A 121 19.08 -14.95 0.09
N GLU A 122 17.78 -15.24 0.10
CA GLU A 122 17.26 -16.61 0.19
C GLU A 122 17.21 -17.32 -1.17
N TYR A 123 16.93 -16.60 -2.26
CA TYR A 123 16.78 -17.21 -3.59
C TYR A 123 18.09 -17.22 -4.40
N PRO A 124 18.29 -18.24 -5.26
CA PRO A 124 19.41 -18.24 -6.19
C PRO A 124 19.31 -17.08 -7.19
N LYS A 125 20.47 -16.58 -7.66
CA LYS A 125 20.57 -15.37 -8.51
C LYS A 125 19.63 -15.35 -9.72
N TRP A 126 19.35 -16.50 -10.33
CA TRP A 126 18.43 -16.59 -11.48
C TRP A 126 16.96 -16.32 -11.08
N ALA A 127 16.52 -16.83 -9.94
CA ALA A 127 15.16 -16.62 -9.43
C ALA A 127 14.97 -15.18 -8.95
N GLY A 128 16.00 -14.60 -8.31
CA GLY A 128 16.00 -13.18 -7.96
C GLY A 128 15.88 -12.26 -9.18
N LEU A 129 16.54 -12.59 -10.29
CA LEU A 129 16.44 -11.80 -11.53
C LEU A 129 15.05 -11.92 -12.18
N VAL A 130 14.43 -13.10 -12.15
CA VAL A 130 13.05 -13.30 -12.64
C VAL A 130 12.06 -12.52 -11.78
N LEU A 131 12.19 -12.58 -10.45
CA LEU A 131 11.35 -11.82 -9.53
C LEU A 131 11.49 -10.31 -9.75
N TRP A 132 12.71 -9.84 -9.95
CA TRP A 132 12.97 -8.44 -10.28
C TRP A 132 12.29 -8.04 -11.59
N ALA A 133 12.46 -8.82 -12.66
CA ALA A 133 11.83 -8.53 -13.95
C ALA A 133 10.28 -8.53 -13.85
N MET A 134 9.69 -9.45 -13.07
CA MET A 134 8.24 -9.48 -12.84
C MET A 134 7.76 -8.26 -12.05
N ALA A 135 8.49 -7.84 -11.02
CA ALA A 135 8.16 -6.67 -10.23
C ALA A 135 8.25 -5.38 -11.05
N GLU A 136 9.32 -5.24 -11.84
CA GLU A 136 9.53 -4.10 -12.73
C GLU A 136 8.42 -4.00 -13.78
N LEU A 137 8.05 -5.13 -14.40
CA LEU A 137 6.96 -5.17 -15.36
C LEU A 137 5.61 -4.82 -14.73
N ALA A 138 5.36 -5.26 -13.49
CA ALA A 138 4.15 -4.91 -12.75
C ALA A 138 4.11 -3.41 -12.39
N LEU A 139 5.25 -2.82 -12.05
CA LEU A 139 5.37 -1.40 -11.75
C LEU A 139 5.12 -0.54 -12.99
N ILE A 140 5.73 -0.88 -14.13
CA ILE A 140 5.48 -0.23 -15.42
C ILE A 140 4.00 -0.35 -15.81
N GLY A 141 3.38 -1.51 -15.57
CA GLY A 141 1.95 -1.71 -15.83
C GLY A 141 1.05 -0.79 -15.01
N ALA A 142 1.34 -0.63 -13.71
CA ALA A 142 0.61 0.28 -12.83
C ALA A 142 0.77 1.75 -13.26
N ASP A 143 2.00 2.17 -13.59
CA ASP A 143 2.31 3.54 -14.04
C ASP A 143 1.57 3.88 -15.34
N ILE A 144 1.51 2.93 -16.29
CA ILE A 144 0.71 3.10 -17.52
C ILE A 144 -0.77 3.36 -17.21
N GLN A 145 -1.35 2.62 -16.25
CA GLN A 145 -2.75 2.81 -15.85
C GLN A 145 -2.97 4.17 -15.19
N GLU A 146 -2.03 4.63 -14.37
CA GLU A 146 -2.10 5.95 -13.72
C GLU A 146 -2.06 7.09 -14.75
N VAL A 147 -1.12 7.03 -15.70
CA VAL A 147 -1.02 8.01 -16.80
C VAL A 147 -2.28 8.04 -17.66
N ILE A 148 -2.83 6.87 -18.02
CA ILE A 148 -4.05 6.76 -18.82
C ILE A 148 -5.26 7.31 -18.05
N GLY A 149 -5.40 6.94 -16.77
CA GLY A 149 -6.49 7.39 -15.91
C GLY A 149 -6.50 8.91 -15.76
N SER A 150 -5.35 9.50 -15.46
CA SER A 150 -5.18 10.95 -15.31
C SER A 150 -5.41 11.69 -16.63
N ALA A 151 -4.91 11.17 -17.76
CA ALA A 151 -5.15 11.78 -19.07
C ALA A 151 -6.64 11.77 -19.46
N ILE A 152 -7.36 10.69 -19.16
CA ILE A 152 -8.82 10.60 -19.38
C ILE A 152 -9.56 11.57 -18.45
N ALA A 153 -9.16 11.65 -17.18
CA ALA A 153 -9.76 12.57 -16.22
C ALA A 153 -9.63 14.04 -16.68
N ILE A 154 -8.44 14.46 -17.13
CA ILE A 154 -8.19 15.81 -17.66
C ILE A 154 -9.07 16.09 -18.89
N LYS A 155 -9.19 15.11 -19.79
CA LYS A 155 -10.02 15.22 -20.99
C LYS A 155 -11.50 15.45 -20.62
N ILE A 156 -12.03 14.69 -19.66
CA ILE A 156 -13.42 14.83 -19.21
C ILE A 156 -13.63 16.16 -18.48
N LEU A 157 -12.72 16.53 -17.58
CA LEU A 157 -12.79 17.78 -16.81
C LEU A 157 -12.75 19.02 -17.73
N SER A 158 -11.97 18.95 -18.79
CA SER A 158 -11.84 20.02 -19.79
C SER A 158 -12.96 20.02 -20.83
N ASN A 159 -14.03 19.23 -20.65
CA ASN A 159 -15.11 19.04 -21.64
C ASN A 159 -14.59 18.71 -23.06
N GLY A 160 -13.49 17.97 -23.16
CA GLY A 160 -12.87 17.57 -24.42
C GLY A 160 -11.98 18.62 -25.09
N VAL A 161 -11.73 19.78 -24.47
CA VAL A 161 -10.83 20.82 -25.01
C VAL A 161 -9.37 20.34 -25.04
N VAL A 162 -8.97 19.52 -24.06
CA VAL A 162 -7.61 18.96 -23.97
C VAL A 162 -7.60 17.56 -24.62
N PRO A 163 -6.80 17.34 -25.68
CA PRO A 163 -6.66 16.03 -26.30
C PRO A 163 -5.84 15.07 -25.42
N LEU A 164 -6.00 13.76 -25.62
CA LEU A 164 -5.33 12.73 -24.81
C LEU A 164 -3.81 12.88 -24.78
N TRP A 165 -3.18 13.17 -25.91
CA TRP A 165 -1.72 13.35 -25.97
C TRP A 165 -1.25 14.53 -25.10
N ALA A 166 -2.04 15.61 -25.02
CA ALA A 166 -1.73 16.74 -24.16
C ALA A 166 -1.95 16.38 -22.68
N GLY A 167 -2.96 15.57 -22.37
CA GLY A 167 -3.16 14.99 -21.03
C GLY A 167 -1.94 14.19 -20.57
N VAL A 168 -1.38 13.34 -21.43
CA VAL A 168 -0.18 12.53 -21.12
C VAL A 168 1.07 13.41 -20.89
N VAL A 169 1.20 14.51 -21.63
CA VAL A 169 2.31 15.46 -21.41
C VAL A 169 2.14 16.20 -20.07
N ILE A 170 0.90 16.55 -19.72
CA ILE A 170 0.60 17.17 -18.42
C ILE A 170 0.93 16.21 -17.27
N THR A 171 0.62 14.92 -17.43
CA THR A 171 0.98 13.93 -16.40
C THR A 171 2.49 13.71 -16.33
N ALA A 172 3.21 13.70 -17.45
CA ALA A 172 4.67 13.69 -17.39
C ALA A 172 5.24 14.91 -16.63
N CYS A 173 4.57 16.07 -16.71
CA CYS A 173 4.93 17.25 -15.92
C CYS A 173 4.56 17.13 -14.43
N ASP A 174 3.50 16.39 -14.08
CA ASP A 174 3.09 16.19 -12.69
C ASP A 174 4.13 15.42 -11.87
N CYS A 175 4.88 14.51 -12.51
CA CYS A 175 5.97 13.77 -11.88
C CYS A 175 7.05 14.71 -11.35
N PHE A 176 7.34 15.80 -12.07
CA PHE A 176 8.27 16.82 -11.60
C PHE A 176 7.71 17.62 -10.41
N VAL A 177 6.40 17.89 -10.42
CA VAL A 177 5.73 18.54 -9.28
C VAL A 177 5.76 17.62 -8.05
N PHE A 178 5.58 16.32 -8.26
CA PHE A 178 5.65 15.31 -7.21
C PHE A 178 7.06 15.24 -6.61
N LEU A 179 8.12 15.19 -7.42
CA LEU A 179 9.51 15.25 -6.96
C LEU A 179 9.80 16.51 -6.15
N PHE A 180 9.23 17.65 -6.55
CA PHE A 180 9.36 18.90 -5.79
C PHE A 180 8.61 18.83 -4.45
N LEU A 181 7.45 18.16 -4.40
CA LEU A 181 6.65 17.98 -3.20
C LEU A 181 7.28 16.96 -2.22
N GLU A 182 7.94 15.93 -2.74
CA GLU A 182 8.70 14.96 -1.94
C GLU A 182 9.80 15.66 -1.14
N ASN A 183 10.53 16.60 -1.76
CA ASN A 183 11.55 17.41 -1.09
C ASN A 183 11.01 18.31 0.05
N TYR A 184 9.69 18.53 0.15
CA TYR A 184 9.07 19.35 1.21
C TYR A 184 8.73 18.57 2.49
N GLY A 185 8.89 17.25 2.46
CA GLY A 185 8.86 16.35 3.59
C GLY A 185 7.61 15.46 3.69
N VAL A 186 7.84 14.21 4.12
CA VAL A 186 6.87 13.09 4.11
C VAL A 186 5.52 13.43 4.76
N ARG A 187 5.52 14.20 5.85
CA ARG A 187 4.29 14.58 6.57
C ARG A 187 3.34 15.48 5.79
N LYS A 188 3.88 16.39 4.97
CA LYS A 188 3.05 17.30 4.16
C LYS A 188 2.44 16.56 2.97
N LEU A 189 3.22 15.66 2.38
CA LEU A 189 2.80 14.76 1.31
C LEU A 189 1.66 13.85 1.79
N GLU A 190 1.78 13.26 2.98
CA GLU A 190 0.71 12.46 3.58
C GLU A 190 -0.60 13.27 3.77
N ALA A 191 -0.50 14.48 4.31
CA ALA A 191 -1.68 15.34 4.52
C ALA A 191 -2.34 15.73 3.19
N PHE A 192 -1.54 16.00 2.14
CA PHE A 192 -2.05 16.28 0.80
C PHE A 192 -2.86 15.10 0.24
N PHE A 193 -2.31 13.88 0.32
CA PHE A 193 -3.03 12.68 -0.13
C PHE A 193 -4.27 12.36 0.71
N ALA A 194 -4.23 12.60 2.02
CA ALA A 194 -5.41 12.44 2.88
C ALA A 194 -6.57 13.33 2.41
N VAL A 195 -6.29 14.56 1.99
CA VAL A 195 -7.30 15.48 1.43
C VAL A 195 -7.84 14.98 0.09
N LEU A 196 -6.98 14.45 -0.79
CA LEU A 196 -7.40 13.87 -2.07
C LEU A 196 -8.33 12.66 -1.86
N ILE A 197 -7.93 11.71 -1.00
CA ILE A 197 -8.75 10.52 -0.68
C ILE A 197 -10.08 10.94 -0.04
N ALA A 198 -10.04 11.88 0.91
CA ALA A 198 -11.26 12.36 1.57
C ALA A 198 -12.23 13.00 0.56
N THR A 199 -11.71 13.78 -0.38
CA THR A 199 -12.52 14.40 -1.46
C THR A 199 -13.16 13.32 -2.32
N MET A 200 -12.37 12.34 -2.77
CA MET A 200 -12.86 11.21 -3.58
C MET A 200 -13.92 10.39 -2.84
N GLY A 201 -13.65 10.02 -1.58
CA GLY A 201 -14.57 9.27 -0.74
C GLY A 201 -15.89 10.01 -0.49
N LEU A 202 -15.85 11.32 -0.24
CA LEU A 202 -17.04 12.16 -0.10
C LEU A 202 -17.85 12.25 -1.39
N SER A 203 -17.19 12.41 -2.54
CA SER A 203 -17.88 12.44 -3.85
C SER A 203 -18.61 11.14 -4.14
N PHE A 204 -17.96 9.99 -3.95
CA PHE A 204 -18.60 8.69 -4.16
C PHE A 204 -19.66 8.37 -3.10
N ALA A 205 -19.46 8.77 -1.84
CA ALA A 205 -20.47 8.63 -0.79
C ALA A 205 -21.74 9.45 -1.11
N TRP A 206 -21.57 10.66 -1.64
CA TRP A 206 -22.70 11.48 -2.08
C TRP A 206 -23.47 10.80 -3.23
N MET A 207 -22.74 10.34 -4.26
CA MET A 207 -23.33 9.60 -5.37
C MET A 207 -24.06 8.34 -4.92
N PHE A 208 -23.48 7.60 -3.98
CA PHE A 208 -24.10 6.41 -3.37
C PHE A 208 -25.40 6.75 -2.62
N GLY A 209 -25.41 7.84 -1.86
CA GLY A 209 -26.58 8.32 -1.12
C GLY A 209 -27.76 8.70 -2.02
N GLU A 210 -27.50 9.30 -3.19
CA GLU A 210 -28.53 9.62 -4.17
C GLU A 210 -29.19 8.38 -4.78
N THR A 211 -28.44 7.29 -4.94
CA THR A 211 -28.95 6.03 -5.51
C THR A 211 -29.94 5.26 -4.63
N LYS A 212 -30.15 5.65 -3.36
CA LYS A 212 -31.02 4.97 -2.36
C LYS A 212 -30.98 3.43 -2.45
N PRO A 213 -29.81 2.80 -2.28
CA PRO A 213 -29.73 1.35 -2.36
C PRO A 213 -30.49 0.71 -1.19
N SER A 214 -31.22 -0.38 -1.49
CA SER A 214 -31.72 -1.29 -0.48
C SER A 214 -30.53 -1.93 0.24
N GLY A 215 -30.23 -1.45 1.45
CA GLY A 215 -29.10 -1.95 2.24
C GLY A 215 -29.15 -3.47 2.46
N LEU A 216 -30.35 -4.06 2.51
CA LEU A 216 -30.54 -5.51 2.59
C LEU A 216 -29.99 -6.26 1.37
N ASP A 217 -30.17 -5.73 0.15
CA ASP A 217 -29.69 -6.39 -1.07
C ASP A 217 -28.15 -6.30 -1.16
N LEU A 218 -27.57 -5.20 -0.68
CA LEU A 218 -26.12 -5.03 -0.55
C LEU A 218 -25.51 -6.06 0.41
N PHE A 219 -26.11 -6.19 1.61
CA PHE A 219 -25.69 -7.18 2.59
C PHE A 219 -25.83 -8.61 2.06
N LEU A 220 -26.91 -8.91 1.34
CA LEU A 220 -27.13 -10.21 0.71
C LEU A 220 -26.12 -10.48 -0.43
N GLY A 221 -25.74 -9.48 -1.22
CA GLY A 221 -24.70 -9.58 -2.24
C GLY A 221 -23.28 -9.77 -1.68
N ILE A 222 -23.01 -9.20 -0.50
CA ILE A 222 -21.76 -9.44 0.24
C ILE A 222 -21.72 -10.86 0.83
N LEU A 223 -22.85 -11.40 1.27
CA LEU A 223 -22.89 -12.68 2.00
C LEU A 223 -23.09 -13.92 1.09
N ILE A 224 -23.76 -13.78 -0.06
CA ILE A 224 -24.16 -14.92 -0.90
C ILE A 224 -23.22 -15.04 -2.11
N PRO A 225 -22.32 -16.06 -2.14
CA PRO A 225 -21.47 -16.29 -3.30
C PRO A 225 -22.30 -16.80 -4.47
N LYS A 226 -22.41 -15.99 -5.53
CA LYS A 226 -22.97 -16.41 -6.82
C LYS A 226 -21.91 -16.19 -7.90
N LEU A 227 -21.38 -17.27 -8.46
CA LEU A 227 -20.45 -17.19 -9.59
C LEU A 227 -21.12 -17.79 -10.83
N SER A 228 -21.17 -16.99 -11.90
CA SER A 228 -21.54 -17.46 -13.24
C SER A 228 -20.28 -17.63 -14.09
N SER A 229 -20.28 -18.56 -15.05
CA SER A 229 -19.14 -18.79 -15.94
C SER A 229 -18.68 -17.55 -16.72
N LYS A 230 -19.59 -16.59 -16.96
CA LYS A 230 -19.26 -15.31 -17.61
C LYS A 230 -18.48 -14.34 -16.70
N THR A 231 -18.61 -14.51 -15.39
CA THR A 231 -18.07 -13.61 -14.37
C THR A 231 -16.67 -14.01 -13.90
N ILE A 232 -16.21 -15.24 -14.20
CA ILE A 232 -14.91 -15.76 -13.71
C ILE A 232 -13.73 -14.89 -14.16
N ARG A 233 -13.73 -14.41 -15.42
CA ARG A 233 -12.64 -13.55 -15.91
C ARG A 233 -12.55 -12.23 -15.12
N GLN A 234 -13.70 -11.67 -14.75
CA GLN A 234 -13.78 -10.45 -13.97
C GLN A 234 -13.42 -10.69 -12.51
N ALA A 235 -13.84 -11.83 -11.95
CA ALA A 235 -13.45 -12.25 -10.61
C ALA A 235 -11.91 -12.34 -10.47
N VAL A 236 -11.24 -12.95 -11.44
CA VAL A 236 -9.77 -13.02 -11.46
C VAL A 236 -9.16 -11.63 -11.60
N GLY A 237 -9.75 -10.76 -12.43
CA GLY A 237 -9.34 -9.36 -12.58
C GLY A 237 -9.40 -8.58 -11.26
N VAL A 238 -10.54 -8.62 -10.57
CA VAL A 238 -10.75 -7.94 -9.26
C VAL A 238 -9.75 -8.44 -8.21
N VAL A 239 -9.54 -9.76 -8.13
CA VAL A 239 -8.56 -10.32 -7.19
C VAL A 239 -7.15 -9.85 -7.52
N GLY A 240 -6.79 -9.79 -8.81
CA GLY A 240 -5.50 -9.30 -9.27
C GLY A 240 -5.27 -7.81 -9.00
N CYS A 241 -6.32 -6.99 -9.12
CA CYS A 241 -6.25 -5.56 -8.82
C CYS A 241 -6.07 -5.30 -7.31
N ILE A 242 -6.71 -6.10 -6.47
CA ILE A 242 -6.59 -5.95 -5.01
C ILE A 242 -5.26 -6.48 -4.48
N ILE A 243 -4.76 -7.59 -5.02
CA ILE A 243 -3.50 -8.20 -4.57
C ILE A 243 -2.37 -7.77 -5.51
N MET A 244 -1.92 -6.52 -5.35
CA MET A 244 -0.79 -5.95 -6.09
C MET A 244 0.55 -6.40 -5.49
N PRO A 245 1.41 -7.13 -6.24
CA PRO A 245 2.69 -7.62 -5.71
C PRO A 245 3.65 -6.50 -5.31
N HIS A 246 3.71 -5.42 -6.09
CA HIS A 246 4.59 -4.27 -5.80
C HIS A 246 4.21 -3.55 -4.50
N ASN A 247 2.92 -3.54 -4.13
CA ASN A 247 2.45 -2.99 -2.86
C ASN A 247 2.97 -3.78 -1.65
N VAL A 248 3.23 -5.09 -1.80
CA VAL A 248 3.82 -5.92 -0.75
C VAL A 248 5.27 -5.52 -0.49
N PHE A 249 6.05 -5.30 -1.56
CA PHE A 249 7.42 -4.81 -1.46
C PHE A 249 7.45 -3.39 -0.87
N LEU A 250 6.61 -2.49 -1.37
CA LEU A 250 6.50 -1.11 -0.90
C LEU A 250 6.16 -1.04 0.59
N HIS A 251 5.17 -1.82 1.06
CA HIS A 251 4.77 -1.80 2.47
C HIS A 251 5.91 -2.26 3.39
N SER A 252 6.68 -3.27 2.97
CA SER A 252 7.83 -3.75 3.74
C SER A 252 8.95 -2.70 3.89
N ALA A 253 9.07 -1.78 2.93
CA ALA A 253 10.02 -0.67 2.95
C ALA A 253 9.48 0.54 3.71
N LEU A 254 8.22 0.93 3.48
CA LEU A 254 7.58 2.07 4.16
C LEU A 254 7.55 1.90 5.68
N VAL A 255 7.35 0.68 6.16
CA VAL A 255 7.33 0.38 7.59
C VAL A 255 8.71 0.56 8.25
N GLN A 256 9.79 0.56 7.48
CA GLN A 256 11.16 0.83 7.95
C GLN A 256 11.52 2.32 7.99
N SER A 257 10.74 3.20 7.36
CA SER A 257 10.95 4.66 7.43
C SER A 257 10.84 5.23 8.85
N ARG A 258 10.23 4.47 9.79
CA ARG A 258 10.16 4.81 11.21
C ARG A 258 11.27 4.14 11.98
N GLU A 259 12.08 4.93 12.69
CA GLU A 259 13.07 4.41 13.63
C GLU A 259 12.38 3.65 14.77
N ILE A 260 12.61 2.34 14.83
CA ILE A 260 12.18 1.48 15.93
C ILE A 260 13.44 0.92 16.57
N ASP A 261 13.60 1.10 17.88
CA ASP A 261 14.64 0.45 18.66
C ASP A 261 14.41 -1.07 18.68
N ARG A 262 15.08 -1.78 17.76
CA ARG A 262 14.96 -3.24 17.57
C ARG A 262 15.45 -4.05 18.78
N ASN A 263 16.26 -3.45 19.65
CA ASN A 263 16.79 -4.08 20.86
C ASN A 263 15.75 -4.26 21.98
N LYS A 264 14.56 -3.66 21.85
CA LYS A 264 13.50 -3.74 22.86
C LYS A 264 12.25 -4.40 22.27
N ILE A 265 12.03 -5.66 22.64
CA ILE A 265 10.90 -6.50 22.17
C ILE A 265 9.54 -5.83 22.41
N GLY A 266 9.40 -5.07 23.52
CA GLY A 266 8.19 -4.32 23.84
C GLY A 266 7.83 -3.23 22.82
N HIS A 267 8.82 -2.50 22.29
CA HIS A 267 8.61 -1.44 21.31
C HIS A 267 8.32 -1.98 19.91
N VAL A 268 8.90 -3.14 19.57
CA VAL A 268 8.57 -3.87 18.33
C VAL A 268 7.11 -4.34 18.36
N ARG A 269 6.67 -4.94 19.47
CA ARG A 269 5.27 -5.40 19.63
C ARG A 269 4.28 -4.22 19.62
N GLU A 270 4.65 -3.11 20.24
CA GLU A 270 3.89 -1.86 20.22
C GLU A 270 3.75 -1.32 18.78
N ALA A 271 4.86 -1.17 18.05
CA ALA A 271 4.86 -0.68 16.67
C ALA A 271 4.01 -1.58 15.75
N LEU A 272 4.13 -2.91 15.88
CA LEU A 272 3.32 -3.86 15.11
C LEU A 272 1.82 -3.72 15.39
N ASN A 273 1.42 -3.48 16.64
CA ASN A 273 0.02 -3.25 16.97
C ASN A 273 -0.49 -1.94 16.35
N TYR A 274 0.31 -0.86 16.40
CA TYR A 274 -0.06 0.40 15.76
C TYR A 274 -0.16 0.26 14.24
N TYR A 275 0.80 -0.37 13.58
CA TYR A 275 0.73 -0.61 12.13
C TYR A 275 -0.43 -1.51 11.73
N THR A 276 -0.77 -2.49 12.57
CA THR A 276 -1.93 -3.37 12.32
C THR A 276 -3.22 -2.56 12.36
N ILE A 277 -3.40 -1.71 13.37
CA ILE A 277 -4.59 -0.86 13.50
C ILE A 277 -4.64 0.15 12.36
N ASP A 278 -3.52 0.83 12.06
CA ASP A 278 -3.42 1.83 10.99
C ASP A 278 -3.77 1.23 9.63
N SER A 279 -3.12 0.12 9.26
CA SER A 279 -3.37 -0.58 8.00
C SER A 279 -4.81 -1.09 7.91
N THR A 280 -5.36 -1.63 9.02
CA THR A 280 -6.75 -2.14 9.04
C THR A 280 -7.77 -1.02 8.84
N VAL A 281 -7.58 0.12 9.51
CA VAL A 281 -8.48 1.28 9.36
C VAL A 281 -8.38 1.85 7.94
N ALA A 282 -7.18 2.02 7.42
CA ALA A 282 -6.95 2.58 6.10
C ALA A 282 -7.56 1.68 5.01
N LEU A 283 -7.34 0.36 5.09
CA LEU A 283 -7.95 -0.61 4.18
C LEU A 283 -9.47 -0.72 4.33
N ALA A 284 -10.01 -0.58 5.55
CA ALA A 284 -11.46 -0.55 5.75
C ALA A 284 -12.09 0.66 5.06
N ILE A 285 -11.41 1.82 5.09
CA ILE A 285 -11.84 3.02 4.35
C ILE A 285 -11.79 2.75 2.84
N SER A 286 -10.69 2.19 2.33
CA SER A 286 -10.59 1.82 0.90
C SER A 286 -11.68 0.84 0.49
N PHE A 287 -11.94 -0.19 1.29
CA PHE A 287 -13.01 -1.15 1.05
C PHE A 287 -14.38 -0.49 0.95
N ILE A 288 -14.70 0.45 1.85
CA ILE A 288 -15.97 1.19 1.84
C ILE A 288 -16.09 2.02 0.55
N ILE A 289 -15.01 2.68 0.12
CA ILE A 289 -15.00 3.44 -1.13
C ILE A 289 -15.25 2.50 -2.32
N ASN A 290 -14.51 1.39 -2.41
CA ASN A 290 -14.66 0.41 -3.50
C ASN A 290 -16.07 -0.20 -3.53
N LEU A 291 -16.66 -0.44 -2.36
CA LEU A 291 -18.05 -0.87 -2.24
C LEU A 291 -19.04 0.18 -2.77
N PHE A 292 -18.86 1.46 -2.42
CA PHE A 292 -19.70 2.55 -2.93
C PHE A 292 -19.60 2.69 -4.44
N VAL A 293 -18.38 2.65 -4.99
CA VAL A 293 -18.11 2.75 -6.42
C VAL A 293 -18.78 1.60 -7.19
N THR A 294 -18.54 0.36 -6.75
CA THR A 294 -19.10 -0.85 -7.40
C THR A 294 -20.63 -0.83 -7.40
N THR A 295 -21.23 -0.47 -6.25
CA THR A 295 -22.70 -0.44 -6.10
C THR A 295 -23.35 0.67 -6.93
N TYR A 296 -22.74 1.85 -6.94
CA TYR A 296 -23.25 2.99 -7.71
C TYR A 296 -23.35 2.64 -9.20
N LEU A 297 -22.27 2.07 -9.75
CA LEU A 297 -22.23 1.71 -11.17
C LEU A 297 -23.22 0.63 -11.55
N GLN A 298 -23.36 -0.41 -10.72
CA GLN A 298 -24.35 -1.45 -10.94
C GLN A 298 -25.76 -0.84 -11.09
N ARG A 299 -26.15 0.04 -10.15
CA ARG A 299 -27.47 0.68 -10.17
C ARG A 299 -27.63 1.56 -11.41
N ARG A 300 -26.59 2.30 -11.81
CA ARG A 300 -26.65 3.14 -13.01
C ARG A 300 -26.79 2.34 -14.30
N PHE A 301 -26.08 1.23 -14.44
CA PHE A 301 -26.19 0.34 -15.60
C PHE A 301 -27.54 -0.37 -15.66
N MET A 302 -28.08 -0.80 -14.51
CA MET A 302 -29.39 -1.43 -14.44
C MET A 302 -30.55 -0.48 -14.78
N VAL A 303 -30.38 0.84 -14.58
CA VAL A 303 -31.38 1.87 -14.98
C VAL A 303 -31.30 2.21 -16.47
N LEU A 304 -30.18 1.91 -17.13
CA LEU A 304 -29.95 2.16 -18.56
C LEU A 304 -30.40 1.00 -19.48
N ILE A 305 -30.74 -0.16 -18.90
CA ILE A 305 -31.25 -1.36 -19.59
C ILE A 305 -32.74 -1.51 -19.30
#